data_AF-A0A833N1Y7-F1
#
_entry.id   AF-A0A833N1Y7-F1
#
_cell.length_a   1.000
_cell.length_b   1.000
_cell.length_c   1.000
_cell.angle_alpha   90.00
_cell.angle_beta   90.00
_cell.angle_gamma   90.00
#
_symmetry.space_group_name_H-M   'P 1'
#
loop_
_entity.id
_entity.type
_entity.pdbx_description
1 polymer ?
#
loop_
_entity_poly.entity_id
_entity_poly.type
_entity_poly.pdbx_seq_one_letter_code
_entity_poly.pdbx_strand_id
1 'polypeptide(L)'
;MANKIELKKIPENIQRKISELKQIETKLGHLPPEDWKVGELFNRIDNPEYYQSFVQMEKKTELLFSEICEDLVVRNFSHAEIAHAINSELFYEGGPKYCNVKEVLEALGH
;
A
#
# COMPACT_ATOMS: atom_id res chain seq x y z
N MET A 1 -28.17 -1.63 2.87
CA MET A 1 -27.93 -1.97 1.44
C MET A 1 -26.48 -1.64 1.15
N ALA A 2 -25.62 -2.66 1.04
CA ALA A 2 -24.22 -2.44 0.67
C ALA A 2 -24.20 -2.12 -0.83
N ASN A 3 -23.92 -0.86 -1.18
CA ASN A 3 -23.61 -0.50 -2.56
C ASN A 3 -22.39 -1.32 -2.97
N LYS A 4 -22.60 -2.37 -3.77
CA LYS A 4 -21.52 -3.01 -4.51
C LYS A 4 -21.03 -1.93 -5.49
N ILE A 5 -19.94 -1.26 -5.11
CA ILE A 5 -19.18 -0.46 -6.04
C ILE A 5 -18.70 -1.48 -7.09
N GLU A 6 -19.24 -1.41 -8.31
CA GLU A 6 -18.68 -2.15 -9.44
C GLU A 6 -17.28 -1.59 -9.69
N LEU A 7 -16.30 -2.16 -8.99
CA LEU A 7 -14.90 -1.78 -9.12
C LEU A 7 -14.49 -1.93 -10.58
N LYS A 8 -14.23 -0.79 -11.23
CA LYS A 8 -13.57 -0.76 -12.53
C LYS A 8 -12.32 -1.64 -12.44
N LYS A 9 -12.13 -2.51 -13.43
CA LYS A 9 -11.02 -3.46 -13.43
C LYS A 9 -9.69 -2.71 -13.35
N ILE A 10 -8.94 -2.96 -12.28
CA ILE A 10 -7.61 -2.37 -12.09
C ILE A 10 -6.68 -2.97 -13.14
N PRO A 11 -5.90 -2.15 -13.87
CA PRO A 11 -4.88 -2.65 -14.79
C PRO A 11 -3.84 -3.50 -14.06
N GLU A 12 -3.34 -4.56 -14.70
CA GLU A 12 -2.32 -5.45 -14.12
C GLU A 12 -1.06 -4.71 -13.67
N ASN A 13 -0.68 -3.62 -14.35
CA ASN A 13 0.46 -2.79 -13.95
C ASN A 13 0.24 -2.14 -12.58
N ILE A 14 -0.96 -1.63 -12.31
CA ILE A 14 -1.30 -1.02 -11.02
C ILE A 14 -1.44 -2.10 -9.94
N GLN A 15 -1.99 -3.26 -10.28
CA GLN A 15 -2.03 -4.40 -9.35
C GLN A 15 -0.62 -4.84 -8.93
N ARG A 16 0.35 -4.88 -9.86
CA ARG A 16 1.76 -5.17 -9.52
C ARG A 16 2.34 -4.12 -8.57
N LYS A 17 2.07 -2.83 -8.80
CA LYS A 17 2.46 -1.76 -7.87
C LYS A 17 1.82 -1.97 -6.49
N ILE A 18 0.52 -2.24 -6.41
CA ILE A 18 -0.16 -2.51 -5.13
C ILE A 18 0.44 -3.73 -4.42
N SER A 19 0.79 -4.79 -5.15
CA SER A 19 1.47 -5.96 -4.58
C SER A 19 2.89 -5.62 -4.09
N GLU A 20 3.62 -4.74 -4.77
CA GLU A 20 4.92 -4.25 -4.31
C GLU A 20 4.77 -3.42 -3.02
N LEU A 21 3.74 -2.55 -2.95
CA LEU A 21 3.39 -1.83 -1.73
C LEU A 21 3.17 -2.79 -0.57
N LYS A 22 2.35 -3.85 -0.79
CA LYS A 22 2.08 -4.89 0.21
C LYS A 22 3.36 -5.53 0.74
N GLN A 23 4.31 -5.85 -0.16
CA GLN A 23 5.57 -6.48 0.21
C GLN A 23 6.45 -5.54 1.04
N ILE A 24 6.54 -4.26 0.67
CA ILE A 24 7.35 -3.29 1.41
C ILE A 24 6.72 -3.03 2.78
N GLU A 25 5.40 -2.83 2.86
CA GLU A 25 4.68 -2.65 4.14
C GLU A 25 4.82 -3.88 5.07
N THR A 26 4.78 -5.10 4.50
CA THR A 26 5.09 -6.32 5.25
C THR A 26 6.53 -6.29 5.76
N LYS A 27 7.49 -5.90 4.91
CA LYS A 27 8.92 -5.71 5.26
C LYS A 27 9.20 -4.52 6.17
N LEU A 28 8.28 -3.59 6.36
CA LEU A 28 8.31 -2.57 7.41
C LEU A 28 7.67 -3.09 8.71
N GLY A 29 6.83 -4.12 8.63
CA GLY A 29 6.14 -4.72 9.77
C GLY A 29 4.80 -4.06 10.06
N HIS A 30 4.33 -3.25 9.11
CA HIS A 30 3.07 -2.55 9.11
C HIS A 30 1.91 -3.51 8.77
N LEU A 31 2.17 -4.49 7.91
CA LEU A 31 1.22 -5.56 7.57
C LEU A 31 1.67 -6.90 8.14
N PRO A 32 0.71 -7.74 8.61
CA PRO A 32 1.02 -9.11 8.97
C PRO A 32 1.48 -9.86 7.71
N PRO A 33 2.66 -10.51 7.76
CA PRO A 33 3.09 -11.39 6.70
C PRO A 33 2.17 -12.61 6.67
N GLU A 34 1.80 -13.06 5.47
CA GLU A 34 1.04 -14.31 5.32
C GLU A 34 1.89 -15.54 5.67
N ASP A 35 3.23 -15.45 5.59
CA ASP A 35 4.13 -16.62 5.64
C ASP A 35 5.56 -16.34 6.19
N TRP A 36 5.70 -15.55 7.27
CA TRP A 36 7.06 -15.31 7.79
C TRP A 36 7.68 -16.53 8.47
N LYS A 37 8.88 -16.87 8.01
CA LYS A 37 9.79 -17.78 8.70
C LYS A 37 10.53 -17.03 9.80
N VAL A 38 10.74 -17.67 10.95
CA VAL A 38 11.44 -17.11 12.13
C VAL A 38 12.80 -16.47 11.80
N GLY A 39 13.51 -16.96 10.77
CA GLY A 39 14.77 -16.37 10.31
C GLY A 39 14.67 -14.95 9.73
N GLU A 40 13.52 -14.56 9.16
CA GLU A 40 13.28 -13.20 8.66
C GLU A 40 13.11 -12.20 9.83
N LEU A 41 12.54 -12.66 10.96
CA LEU A 41 12.43 -11.85 12.18
C LEU A 41 13.81 -11.56 12.78
N PHE A 42 14.73 -12.53 12.76
CA PHE A 42 16.09 -12.37 13.27
C PHE A 42 16.92 -11.38 12.44
N ASN A 43 16.81 -11.40 11.11
CA ASN A 43 17.53 -10.48 10.23
C ASN A 43 17.21 -9.00 10.48
N ARG A 44 16.03 -8.68 11.02
CA ARG A 44 15.65 -7.31 11.41
C ARG A 44 16.32 -6.84 12.69
N ILE A 45 16.54 -7.77 13.63
CA ILE A 45 17.09 -7.46 14.95
C ILE A 45 18.61 -7.32 14.86
N ASP A 46 19.25 -8.08 13.98
CA ASP A 46 20.71 -8.19 13.89
C ASP A 46 21.36 -7.21 12.90
N ASN A 47 20.59 -6.60 11.98
CA ASN A 47 21.15 -5.68 10.98
C ASN A 47 21.25 -4.23 11.49
N PRO A 48 22.45 -3.67 11.69
CA PRO A 48 22.61 -2.26 12.08
C PRO A 48 22.22 -1.28 10.97
N GLU A 49 22.23 -1.71 9.70
CA GLU A 49 21.77 -0.92 8.55
C GLU A 49 20.25 -0.96 8.36
N TYR A 50 19.54 -1.78 9.14
CA TYR A 50 18.09 -1.95 9.02
C TYR A 50 17.35 -0.63 9.20
N TYR A 51 17.78 0.24 10.12
CA TYR A 51 17.14 1.54 10.35
C TYR A 51 17.29 2.49 9.14
N GLN A 52 18.45 2.51 8.47
CA GLN A 52 18.61 3.32 7.26
C GLN A 52 17.79 2.76 6.10
N SER A 53 17.73 1.43 5.98
CA SER A 53 16.88 0.75 5.00
C SER A 53 15.39 0.98 5.27
N PHE A 54 14.97 1.04 6.55
CA PHE A 54 13.61 1.32 6.99
C PHE A 54 13.12 2.68 6.51
N VAL A 55 13.89 3.75 6.76
CA VAL A 55 13.53 5.12 6.32
C VAL A 55 13.45 5.23 4.79
N GLN A 56 14.33 4.52 4.06
CA GLN A 56 14.27 4.48 2.59
C GLN A 56 13.04 3.70 2.09
N MET A 57 12.68 2.61 2.78
CA MET A 57 11.48 1.83 2.47
C MET A 57 10.20 2.62 2.73
N GLU A 58 10.10 3.38 3.83
CA GLU A 58 8.95 4.27 4.09
C GLU A 58 8.79 5.34 3.00
N LYS A 59 9.87 6.02 2.62
CA LYS A 59 9.80 7.00 1.52
C LYS A 59 9.38 6.35 0.19
N LYS A 60 9.82 5.11 -0.03
CA LYS A 60 9.45 4.35 -1.23
C LYS A 60 7.96 4.01 -1.21
N THR A 61 7.37 3.67 -0.07
CA THR A 61 5.93 3.37 0.02
C THR A 61 5.08 4.63 -0.19
N GLU A 62 5.50 5.79 0.31
CA GLU A 62 4.84 7.07 0.03
C GLU A 62 4.86 7.42 -1.47
N LEU A 63 6.03 7.31 -2.13
CA LEU A 63 6.15 7.56 -3.57
C LEU A 63 5.28 6.60 -4.38
N LEU A 64 5.36 5.31 -4.05
CA LEU A 64 4.65 4.26 -4.78
C LEU A 64 3.13 4.39 -4.59
N PHE A 65 2.69 4.81 -3.41
CA PHE A 65 1.28 5.14 -3.15
C PHE A 65 0.80 6.35 -3.95
N SER A 66 1.59 7.43 -3.99
CA SER A 66 1.30 8.60 -4.82
C SER A 66 1.14 8.21 -6.29
N GLU A 67 2.10 7.44 -6.83
CA GLU A 67 2.05 6.97 -8.22
C GLU A 67 0.80 6.13 -8.52
N ILE A 68 0.41 5.24 -7.59
CA ILE A 68 -0.82 4.44 -7.74
C ILE A 68 -2.06 5.36 -7.76
N CYS A 69 -2.11 6.34 -6.86
CA CYS A 69 -3.23 7.28 -6.78
C CYS A 69 -3.32 8.12 -8.06
N GLU A 70 -2.22 8.70 -8.52
CA GLU A 70 -2.15 9.48 -9.76
C GLU A 70 -2.58 8.64 -10.97
N ASP A 71 -2.03 7.42 -11.11
CA ASP A 71 -2.38 6.50 -12.21
C ASP A 71 -3.87 6.16 -12.23
N LEU A 72 -4.51 6.02 -11.07
CA LEU A 72 -5.93 5.72 -10.95
C LEU A 72 -6.82 6.95 -11.17
N VAL A 73 -6.40 8.13 -10.71
CA VAL A 73 -7.09 9.40 -10.97
C VAL A 73 -7.12 9.70 -12.47
N VAL A 74 -6.00 9.55 -13.18
CA VAL A 74 -5.92 9.70 -14.65
C VAL A 74 -6.91 8.77 -15.37
N ARG A 75 -7.25 7.64 -14.75
CA ARG A 75 -8.22 6.65 -15.26
C ARG A 75 -9.66 6.90 -14.80
N ASN A 76 -9.95 8.06 -14.21
CA ASN A 76 -11.26 8.46 -13.71
C ASN A 76 -11.79 7.57 -12.57
N PHE A 77 -10.91 7.05 -11.71
CA PHE A 77 -11.34 6.47 -10.43
C PHE A 77 -11.58 7.60 -9.43
N SER A 78 -12.68 7.51 -8.68
CA SER A 78 -12.92 8.38 -7.53
C SER A 78 -11.99 8.00 -6.37
N HIS A 79 -11.70 8.96 -5.48
CA HIS A 79 -10.86 8.70 -4.32
C HIS A 79 -11.36 7.55 -3.44
N ALA A 80 -12.69 7.36 -3.35
CA ALA A 80 -13.30 6.24 -2.65
C ALA A 80 -13.05 4.89 -3.36
N GLU A 81 -13.12 4.86 -4.70
CA GLU A 81 -12.79 3.66 -5.49
C GLU A 81 -11.30 3.33 -5.39
N ILE A 82 -10.42 4.33 -5.36
CA ILE A 82 -8.97 4.15 -5.19
C ILE A 82 -8.67 3.51 -3.84
N ALA A 83 -9.20 4.09 -2.76
CA ALA A 83 -9.03 3.53 -1.42
C ALA A 83 -9.58 2.10 -1.35
N HIS A 84 -10.75 1.83 -1.92
CA HIS A 84 -11.34 0.49 -1.91
C HIS A 84 -10.51 -0.52 -2.73
N ALA A 85 -10.03 -0.12 -3.91
CA ALA A 85 -9.17 -0.91 -4.77
C ALA A 85 -7.87 -1.34 -4.07
N ILE A 86 -7.19 -0.39 -3.43
CA ILE A 86 -5.94 -0.66 -2.70
C ILE A 86 -6.21 -1.57 -1.50
N ASN A 87 -7.25 -1.27 -0.70
CA ASN A 87 -7.64 -2.08 0.45
C ASN A 87 -8.02 -3.52 0.08
N SER A 88 -8.63 -3.73 -1.09
CA SER A 88 -9.05 -5.06 -1.54
C SER A 88 -7.89 -6.02 -1.75
N GLU A 89 -6.70 -5.51 -2.07
CA GLU A 89 -5.48 -6.30 -2.28
C GLU A 89 -4.60 -6.37 -1.02
N LEU A 90 -4.61 -5.30 -0.21
CA LEU A 90 -3.88 -5.25 1.06
C LEU A 90 -4.58 -6.06 2.16
N PHE A 91 -5.88 -6.34 2.02
CA PHE A 91 -6.72 -7.03 3.02
C PHE A 91 -6.67 -6.37 4.41
N TYR A 92 -6.49 -5.06 4.47
CA TYR A 92 -6.31 -4.33 5.71
C TYR A 92 -7.22 -3.10 5.78
N GLU A 93 -8.45 -3.27 6.26
CA GLU A 93 -9.31 -2.14 6.60
C GLU A 93 -8.80 -1.45 7.88
N GLY A 94 -8.38 -0.19 7.76
CA GLY A 94 -8.08 0.67 8.91
C GLY A 94 -6.64 0.60 9.44
N GLY A 95 -5.66 0.33 8.58
CA GLY A 95 -4.25 0.45 8.98
C GLY A 95 -3.40 1.13 7.96
N PRO A 96 -2.10 0.78 7.97
CA PRO A 96 -1.03 1.75 7.91
C PRO A 96 -1.19 2.64 6.68
N LYS A 97 -1.24 3.95 6.96
CA LYS A 97 -1.09 5.12 6.09
C LYS A 97 -1.61 5.12 4.64
N TYR A 98 -2.50 4.24 4.18
CA TYR A 98 -2.80 4.12 2.73
C TYR A 98 -4.24 3.72 2.38
N CYS A 99 -5.16 3.81 3.33
CA CYS A 99 -6.37 3.00 3.32
C CYS A 99 -7.68 3.81 3.46
N ASN A 100 -7.64 5.14 3.49
CA ASN A 100 -8.83 5.96 3.55
C ASN A 100 -8.83 7.12 2.51
N VAL A 101 -10.01 7.69 2.28
CA VAL A 101 -10.20 8.76 1.28
C VAL A 101 -9.37 10.02 1.59
N LYS A 102 -9.10 10.31 2.87
CA LYS A 102 -8.28 11.46 3.25
C LYS A 102 -6.82 11.24 2.87
N GLU A 103 -6.30 10.03 3.04
CA GLU A 103 -4.92 9.69 2.67
C GLU A 103 -4.72 9.74 1.15
N VAL A 104 -5.72 9.31 0.38
CA VAL A 104 -5.71 9.47 -1.09
C VAL A 104 -5.68 10.95 -1.48
N LEU A 105 -6.42 11.81 -0.77
CA LEU A 105 -6.38 13.26 -0.99
C LEU A 105 -5.01 13.85 -0.63
N GLU A 106 -4.44 13.47 0.53
CA GLU A 106 -3.12 13.94 0.98
C GLU A 106 -2.01 13.53 -0.01
N ALA A 107 -2.06 12.31 -0.55
CA ALA A 107 -1.09 11.85 -1.55
C ALA A 107 -1.19 12.60 -2.89
N LEU A 108 -2.38 13.07 -3.24
CA LEU A 108 -2.60 13.90 -4.44
C LEU A 108 -2.30 15.40 -4.18
N GLY A 109 -1.92 15.78 -2.96
CA GLY A 109 -1.61 17.16 -2.59
C GLY A 109 -2.85 18.03 -2.33
N HIS A 110 -3.97 17.42 -1.94
CA HIS A 110 -5.25 18.09 -1.64
C HIS A 110 -5.52 18.26 -0.14
#